data_AF-A0A6N7FUS8-F1
#
_entry.id   AF-A0A6N7FUS8-F1
#
_cell.length_a   1.000
_cell.length_b   1.000
_cell.length_c   1.000
_cell.angle_alpha   90.00
_cell.angle_beta   90.00
_cell.angle_gamma   90.00
#
_symmetry.space_group_name_H-M   'P 1'
#
loop_
_entity.id
_entity.type
_entity.pdbx_description
1 polymer ?
#
loop_
_entity_poly.entity_id
_entity_poly.type
_entity_poly.pdbx_seq_one_letter_code
_entity_poly.pdbx_strand_id
1 'polypeptide(L)'
;MHNAWPILLVLGIALAEPVSRWLAAASWTERDPVGALILWQAIGLAGGLSLLGAGVTFGLAPLGDGLLAAGRAILDGQLHDLGLLHDVVLAVTLLVAAWLLGVLALITTRTLRARRKHRDLLDVLATPWPSASGAHVLDHPVPVAYCLPGPRSRLVVSAGAVSTLAQSELDAVLAHERAHLRERHDVVVLPFVAWGATARWVPGMRAAQRAVARLIEMRADDVAAGEVGSAELAGALRSVAGGAESAALTQFSASMGERLLRIESPPEPLPRSARFAVRGAAVALVVVPTLLLL
;
A
#
# COMPACT_ATOMS: atom_id res chain seq x y z
N MET A 1 -18.67 19.47 -25.24
CA MET A 1 -17.37 19.68 -24.55
C MET A 1 -16.52 18.49 -24.92
N HIS A 2 -15.28 18.70 -25.37
CA HIS A 2 -14.46 17.68 -26.04
C HIS A 2 -14.36 16.35 -25.28
N ASN A 3 -14.44 15.24 -26.02
CA ASN A 3 -14.19 13.87 -25.56
C ASN A 3 -13.02 13.81 -24.58
N ALA A 4 -13.29 13.52 -23.31
CA ALA A 4 -12.29 13.55 -22.24
C ALA A 4 -11.33 12.34 -22.25
N TRP A 5 -11.65 11.30 -23.03
CA TRP A 5 -10.87 10.06 -23.09
C TRP A 5 -9.38 10.25 -23.43
N PRO A 6 -8.93 11.19 -24.30
CA PRO A 6 -7.50 11.38 -24.56
C PRO A 6 -6.78 11.94 -23.34
N ILE A 7 -7.41 12.87 -22.62
CA ILE A 7 -6.86 13.47 -21.39
C ILE A 7 -6.73 12.40 -20.31
N LEU A 8 -7.78 11.60 -20.12
CA LEU A 8 -7.78 10.49 -19.17
C LEU A 8 -6.74 9.42 -19.53
N LEU A 9 -6.58 9.09 -20.82
CA LEU A 9 -5.59 8.13 -21.26
C LEU A 9 -4.16 8.61 -20.96
N VAL A 10 -3.85 9.86 -21.31
CA VAL A 10 -2.53 10.47 -21.04
C VAL A 10 -2.27 10.54 -19.53
N LEU A 11 -3.26 10.97 -18.75
CA LEU A 11 -3.16 11.04 -17.29
C LEU A 11 -2.90 9.65 -16.69
N GLY A 12 -3.65 8.64 -17.12
CA GLY A 12 -3.50 7.26 -16.67
C GLY A 12 -2.11 6.68 -16.97
N ILE A 13 -1.60 6.88 -18.18
CA ILE A 13 -0.25 6.44 -18.59
C ILE A 13 0.82 7.17 -17.77
N ALA A 14 0.67 8.49 -17.60
CA ALA A 14 1.62 9.31 -16.84
C ALA A 14 1.67 8.89 -15.36
N LEU A 15 0.51 8.62 -14.74
CA LEU A 15 0.43 8.16 -13.36
C LEU A 15 1.03 6.77 -13.17
N ALA A 16 0.86 5.87 -14.14
CA ALA A 16 1.36 4.49 -14.06
C ALA A 16 2.89 4.40 -14.15
N GLU A 17 3.55 5.22 -14.98
CA GLU A 17 5.00 5.13 -15.22
C GLU A 17 5.79 6.35 -14.74
N PRO A 18 5.79 7.51 -15.42
CA PRO A 18 6.78 8.54 -15.13
C PRO A 18 6.56 9.17 -13.76
N VAL A 19 5.30 9.45 -13.39
CA VAL A 19 4.96 10.03 -12.08
C VAL A 19 5.28 9.04 -10.98
N SER A 20 4.94 7.76 -11.15
CA SER A 20 5.26 6.72 -10.16
C SER A 20 6.78 6.57 -9.98
N ARG A 21 7.58 6.60 -11.05
CA ARG A 21 9.04 6.55 -10.92
C ARG A 21 9.62 7.77 -10.22
N TRP A 22 9.14 8.96 -10.57
CA TRP A 22 9.61 10.20 -9.97
C TRP A 22 9.26 10.28 -8.49
N LEU A 23 8.02 9.91 -8.12
CA LEU A 23 7.61 9.89 -6.72
C LEU A 23 8.39 8.84 -5.91
N ALA A 24 8.63 7.66 -6.48
CA ALA A 24 9.42 6.63 -5.81
C ALA A 24 10.89 7.03 -5.58
N ALA A 25 11.42 7.94 -6.38
CA ALA A 25 12.78 8.48 -6.22
C ALA A 25 12.83 9.76 -5.35
N ALA A 26 11.68 10.28 -4.91
CA ALA A 26 11.61 11.57 -4.24
C ALA A 26 11.99 11.46 -2.75
N SER A 27 13.08 12.12 -2.36
CA SER A 27 13.59 12.11 -0.98
C SER A 27 12.67 12.77 0.05
N TRP A 28 11.78 13.68 -0.38
CA TRP A 28 10.82 14.30 0.52
C TRP A 28 9.84 13.31 1.14
N THR A 29 9.60 12.17 0.50
CA THR A 29 8.64 11.16 0.95
C THR A 29 9.02 10.60 2.32
N GLU A 30 10.32 10.57 2.61
CA GLU A 30 10.84 10.22 3.92
C GLU A 30 10.46 11.26 4.98
N ARG A 31 10.38 12.54 4.61
CA ARG A 31 10.08 13.65 5.55
C ARG A 31 8.60 13.77 5.91
N ASP A 32 7.70 13.17 5.13
CA ASP A 32 6.24 13.06 5.42
C ASP A 32 5.69 11.73 4.87
N PRO A 33 5.96 10.58 5.54
CA PRO A 33 5.52 9.28 5.05
C PRO A 33 4.00 9.17 4.90
N VAL A 34 3.25 9.81 5.81
CA VAL A 34 1.79 9.84 5.76
C VAL A 34 1.30 10.59 4.53
N GLY A 35 1.86 11.79 4.26
CA GLY A 35 1.53 12.55 3.06
C GLY A 35 1.87 11.80 1.78
N ALA A 36 3.02 11.13 1.75
CA ALA A 36 3.43 10.30 0.61
C ALA A 36 2.51 9.08 0.40
N LEU A 37 2.10 8.38 1.46
CA LEU A 37 1.16 7.26 1.38
C LEU A 37 -0.21 7.72 0.85
N ILE A 38 -0.73 8.85 1.33
CA ILE A 38 -1.98 9.44 0.81
C ILE A 38 -1.85 9.75 -0.68
N LEU A 39 -0.74 10.37 -1.09
CA LEU A 39 -0.49 10.70 -2.48
C LEU A 39 -0.38 9.44 -3.36
N TRP A 40 0.26 8.37 -2.86
CA TRP A 40 0.32 7.08 -3.56
C TRP A 40 -1.06 6.46 -3.76
N GLN A 41 -1.93 6.49 -2.74
CA GLN A 41 -3.31 6.02 -2.88
C GLN A 41 -4.06 6.84 -3.93
N ALA A 42 -3.90 8.16 -3.90
CA ALA A 42 -4.51 9.05 -4.89
C ALA A 42 -4.00 8.77 -6.31
N ILE A 43 -2.69 8.58 -6.52
CA ILE A 43 -2.11 8.23 -7.83
C ILE A 43 -2.68 6.90 -8.34
N GLY A 44 -2.77 5.90 -7.48
CA GLY A 44 -3.28 4.59 -7.84
C GLY A 44 -4.77 4.61 -8.21
N LEU A 45 -5.59 5.30 -7.40
CA LEU A 45 -7.02 5.49 -7.68
C LEU A 45 -7.24 6.32 -8.94
N ALA A 46 -6.55 7.45 -9.07
CA ALA A 46 -6.64 8.34 -10.23
C ALA A 46 -6.16 7.64 -11.51
N GLY A 47 -5.07 6.88 -11.45
CA GLY A 47 -4.54 6.12 -12.58
C GLY A 47 -5.52 5.05 -13.05
N GLY A 48 -6.10 4.28 -12.13
CA GLY A 48 -7.14 3.29 -12.43
C GLY A 48 -8.40 3.92 -13.00
N LEU A 49 -8.89 5.00 -12.37
CA LEU A 49 -10.07 5.75 -12.83
C LEU A 49 -9.83 6.35 -14.23
N SER A 50 -8.64 6.86 -14.50
CA SER A 50 -8.32 7.49 -15.78
C SER A 50 -8.15 6.47 -16.90
N LEU A 51 -7.45 5.35 -16.67
CA LEU A 51 -7.27 4.31 -17.70
C LEU A 51 -8.59 3.60 -18.04
N LEU A 52 -9.34 3.17 -17.03
CA LEU A 52 -10.63 2.51 -17.24
C LEU A 52 -11.66 3.52 -17.77
N GLY A 53 -11.66 4.73 -17.21
CA GLY A 53 -12.51 5.83 -17.64
C GLY A 53 -12.28 6.22 -19.09
N ALA A 54 -11.03 6.28 -19.55
CA ALA A 54 -10.70 6.53 -20.95
C ALA A 54 -11.27 5.43 -21.87
N GLY A 55 -11.10 4.16 -21.49
CA GLY A 55 -11.63 3.03 -22.28
C GLY A 55 -13.16 3.02 -22.37
N VAL A 56 -13.85 3.27 -21.25
CA VAL A 56 -15.32 3.32 -21.22
C VAL A 56 -15.84 4.54 -21.98
N THR A 57 -15.29 5.74 -21.74
CA THR A 57 -15.73 6.96 -22.44
C THR A 57 -15.42 6.93 -23.93
N PHE A 58 -14.33 6.28 -24.35
CA PHE A 58 -14.08 5.98 -25.74
C PHE A 58 -15.14 5.02 -26.30
N GLY A 59 -15.32 3.86 -25.68
CA GLY A 59 -16.27 2.84 -26.16
C GLY A 59 -17.72 3.30 -26.21
N LEU A 60 -18.12 4.22 -25.34
CA LEU A 60 -19.46 4.80 -25.30
C LEU A 60 -19.59 6.14 -26.03
N ALA A 61 -18.52 6.65 -26.66
CA ALA A 61 -18.55 7.92 -27.37
C ALA A 61 -19.70 8.06 -28.41
N PRO A 62 -20.11 6.99 -29.14
CA PRO A 62 -21.27 7.07 -30.03
C PRO A 62 -22.61 7.32 -29.34
N LEU A 63 -22.72 7.05 -28.03
CA LEU A 63 -23.95 7.23 -27.24
C LEU A 63 -24.02 8.61 -26.55
N GLY A 64 -22.97 9.42 -26.63
CA GLY A 64 -22.95 10.80 -26.16
C GLY A 64 -21.66 11.22 -25.48
N ASP A 65 -21.56 12.52 -25.22
CA ASP A 65 -20.43 13.15 -24.53
C ASP A 65 -20.43 12.80 -23.04
N GLY A 66 -19.63 11.81 -22.65
CA GLY A 66 -19.40 11.42 -21.25
C GLY A 66 -20.36 10.35 -20.72
N LEU A 67 -20.11 9.89 -19.48
CA LEU A 67 -20.82 8.73 -18.93
C LEU A 67 -22.29 9.02 -18.64
N LEU A 68 -22.64 10.25 -18.24
CA LEU A 68 -24.03 10.62 -17.94
C LEU A 68 -24.88 10.71 -19.21
N ALA A 69 -24.33 11.21 -20.32
CA ALA A 69 -25.02 11.24 -21.60
C ALA A 69 -25.23 9.82 -22.15
N ALA A 70 -24.18 9.01 -22.18
CA ALA A 70 -24.27 7.61 -22.60
C ALA A 70 -25.24 6.80 -21.73
N GLY A 71 -25.22 7.00 -20.40
CA GLY A 71 -26.15 6.33 -19.47
C GLY A 71 -27.61 6.68 -19.75
N ARG A 72 -27.92 7.95 -20.04
CA ARG A 72 -29.28 8.36 -20.44
C ARG A 72 -29.69 7.74 -21.77
N ALA A 73 -28.83 7.76 -22.78
CA ALA A 73 -29.12 7.14 -24.08
C ALA A 73 -29.43 5.64 -23.94
N ILE A 74 -28.70 4.91 -23.09
CA ILE A 74 -28.97 3.50 -22.79
C ILE A 74 -30.33 3.31 -22.12
N LEU A 75 -30.65 4.13 -21.11
CA LEU A 75 -31.93 4.06 -20.39
C LEU A 75 -33.12 4.40 -21.29
N ASP A 76 -32.92 5.31 -22.24
CA ASP A 76 -33.92 5.70 -23.23
C ASP A 76 -34.04 4.69 -24.40
N GLY A 77 -33.27 3.58 -24.36
CA GLY A 77 -33.30 2.53 -25.37
C GLY A 77 -32.60 2.91 -26.68
N GLN A 78 -31.84 4.00 -26.71
CA GLN A 78 -31.10 4.48 -27.87
C GLN A 78 -29.76 3.77 -28.03
N LEU A 79 -29.82 2.45 -28.23
CA LEU A 79 -28.66 1.64 -28.56
C LEU A 79 -28.34 1.81 -30.04
N HIS A 80 -27.56 2.84 -30.35
CA HIS A 80 -26.97 2.99 -31.68
C HIS A 80 -25.88 1.93 -31.89
N ASP A 81 -25.63 1.58 -33.15
CA ASP A 81 -24.44 0.78 -33.50
C ASP A 81 -23.19 1.56 -33.09
N LEU A 82 -22.45 1.05 -32.12
CA LEU A 82 -21.22 1.66 -31.63
C LEU A 82 -20.11 1.55 -32.67
N GLY A 83 -20.18 0.55 -33.55
CA GLY A 83 -19.12 0.16 -34.46
C GLY A 83 -18.06 -0.71 -33.78
N LEU A 84 -17.50 -1.63 -34.55
CA LEU A 84 -16.60 -2.70 -34.08
C LEU A 84 -15.44 -2.21 -33.20
N LEU A 85 -14.84 -1.06 -33.50
CA LEU A 85 -13.73 -0.53 -32.71
C LEU A 85 -14.16 -0.15 -31.29
N HIS A 86 -15.30 0.54 -31.15
CA HIS A 86 -15.82 0.96 -29.86
C HIS A 86 -16.27 -0.24 -29.03
N ASP A 87 -16.92 -1.22 -29.66
CA ASP A 87 -17.29 -2.50 -29.02
C ASP A 87 -16.07 -3.25 -28.49
N VAL A 88 -15.03 -3.40 -29.32
CA VAL A 88 -13.80 -4.11 -28.93
C VAL A 88 -13.11 -3.37 -27.79
N VAL A 89 -12.97 -2.05 -27.86
CA VAL A 89 -12.33 -1.28 -26.78
C VAL A 89 -13.15 -1.33 -25.49
N LEU A 90 -14.47 -1.24 -25.57
CA LEU A 90 -15.35 -1.39 -24.40
C LEU A 90 -15.22 -2.78 -23.79
N ALA A 91 -15.29 -3.83 -24.61
CA ALA A 91 -15.17 -5.21 -24.16
C ALA A 91 -13.82 -5.49 -23.50
N VAL A 92 -12.72 -5.03 -24.11
CA VAL A 92 -11.36 -5.14 -23.53
C VAL A 92 -11.28 -4.36 -22.21
N THR A 93 -11.83 -3.15 -22.16
CA THR A 93 -11.82 -2.32 -20.94
C THR A 93 -12.57 -3.02 -19.80
N LEU A 94 -13.75 -3.57 -20.07
CA LEU A 94 -14.55 -4.32 -19.10
C LEU A 94 -13.86 -5.62 -18.66
N LEU A 95 -13.23 -6.34 -19.59
CA LEU A 95 -12.44 -7.53 -19.29
C LEU A 95 -11.27 -7.20 -18.36
N VAL A 96 -10.52 -6.12 -18.65
CA VAL A 96 -9.41 -5.65 -17.82
C VAL A 96 -9.92 -5.21 -16.46
N ALA A 97 -11.03 -4.47 -16.38
CA ALA A 97 -11.64 -4.07 -15.12
C ALA A 97 -12.05 -5.30 -14.28
N ALA A 98 -12.73 -6.26 -14.88
CA ALA A 98 -13.13 -7.51 -14.24
C ALA A 98 -11.92 -8.33 -13.78
N TRP A 99 -10.85 -8.39 -14.59
CA TRP A 99 -9.62 -9.08 -14.24
C TRP A 99 -8.91 -8.41 -13.04
N LEU A 100 -8.78 -7.08 -13.04
CA LEU A 100 -8.18 -6.32 -11.93
C LEU A 100 -8.98 -6.50 -10.63
N LEU A 101 -10.30 -6.39 -10.70
CA LEU A 101 -11.19 -6.63 -9.56
C LEU A 101 -11.11 -8.08 -9.07
N GLY A 102 -11.03 -9.04 -10.00
CA GLY A 102 -10.85 -10.46 -9.70
C GLY A 102 -9.53 -10.76 -9.01
N VAL A 103 -8.42 -10.17 -9.47
CA VAL A 103 -7.10 -10.31 -8.83
C VAL A 103 -7.11 -9.67 -7.45
N LEU A 104 -7.69 -8.47 -7.31
CA LEU A 104 -7.81 -7.80 -6.01
C LEU A 104 -8.64 -8.66 -5.03
N ALA A 105 -9.78 -9.20 -5.47
CA ALA A 105 -10.62 -10.10 -4.67
C ALA A 105 -9.87 -11.40 -4.32
N LEU A 106 -9.15 -12.00 -5.27
CA LEU A 106 -8.38 -13.22 -5.04
C LEU A 106 -7.25 -13.00 -4.03
N ILE A 107 -6.48 -11.92 -4.17
CA ILE A 107 -5.38 -11.60 -3.24
C ILE A 107 -5.95 -11.28 -1.88
N THR A 108 -7.02 -10.48 -1.80
CA THR A 108 -7.69 -10.16 -0.54
C THR A 108 -8.19 -11.43 0.14
N THR A 109 -8.89 -12.31 -0.58
CA THR A 109 -9.41 -13.57 -0.02
C THR A 109 -8.29 -14.54 0.37
N ARG A 110 -7.23 -14.69 -0.44
CA ARG A 110 -6.06 -15.52 -0.09
C ARG A 110 -5.35 -14.99 1.15
N THR A 111 -5.09 -13.70 1.22
CA THR A 111 -4.49 -13.05 2.38
C THR A 111 -5.36 -13.26 3.62
N LEU A 112 -6.67 -13.04 3.53
CA LEU A 112 -7.59 -13.28 4.64
C LEU A 112 -7.67 -14.77 5.05
N ARG A 113 -7.64 -15.71 4.08
CA ARG A 113 -7.68 -17.17 4.34
C ARG A 113 -6.38 -17.68 4.94
N ALA A 114 -5.23 -17.30 4.39
CA ALA A 114 -3.91 -17.65 4.92
C ALA A 114 -3.78 -17.15 6.36
N ARG A 115 -4.22 -15.91 6.63
CA ARG A 115 -4.28 -15.35 7.99
C ARG A 115 -5.22 -16.13 8.91
N ARG A 116 -6.38 -16.59 8.41
CA ARG A 116 -7.30 -17.44 9.20
C ARG A 116 -6.63 -18.77 9.57
N LYS A 117 -6.04 -19.47 8.61
CA LYS A 117 -5.37 -20.75 8.84
C LYS A 117 -4.17 -20.61 9.78
N HIS A 118 -3.37 -19.55 9.61
CA HIS A 118 -2.20 -19.28 10.45
C HIS A 118 -2.62 -18.94 11.88
N ARG A 119 -3.73 -18.21 12.06
CA ARG A 119 -4.35 -17.99 13.38
C ARG A 119 -4.80 -19.30 14.01
N ASP A 120 -5.51 -20.16 13.28
CA ASP A 120 -6.04 -21.41 13.83
C ASP A 120 -4.90 -22.36 14.24
N LEU A 121 -3.76 -22.33 13.53
CA LEU A 121 -2.54 -23.03 13.92
C LEU A 121 -1.87 -22.42 15.17
N LEU A 122 -1.86 -21.10 15.30
CA LEU A 122 -1.33 -20.43 16.49
C LEU A 122 -2.22 -20.56 17.71
N ASP A 123 -3.55 -20.66 17.55
CA ASP A 123 -4.46 -20.98 18.65
C ASP A 123 -4.19 -22.38 19.24
N VAL A 124 -3.59 -23.28 18.45
CA VAL A 124 -3.21 -24.63 18.88
C VAL A 124 -1.78 -24.69 19.41
N LEU A 125 -0.88 -23.82 18.95
CA LEU A 125 0.56 -23.90 19.21
C LEU A 125 1.12 -22.83 20.14
N ALA A 126 0.42 -21.72 20.36
CA ALA A 126 0.96 -20.58 21.10
C ALA A 126 0.35 -20.46 22.51
N THR A 127 1.22 -20.30 23.51
CA THR A 127 0.82 -20.03 24.89
C THR A 127 0.57 -18.53 25.10
N PRO A 128 -0.50 -18.13 25.82
CA PRO A 128 -0.77 -16.73 26.13
C PRO A 128 0.39 -16.10 26.90
N TRP A 129 0.90 -14.95 26.45
CA TRP A 129 1.93 -14.22 27.16
C TRP A 129 1.31 -13.36 28.28
N PRO A 130 1.71 -13.54 29.56
CA PRO A 130 1.07 -12.86 30.70
C PRO A 130 1.25 -11.33 30.71
N SER A 131 2.34 -10.82 30.13
CA SER A 131 2.77 -9.43 30.31
C SER A 131 2.24 -8.45 29.24
N ALA A 132 1.55 -8.95 28.20
CA ALA A 132 1.00 -8.11 27.13
C ALA A 132 -0.31 -8.72 26.57
N SER A 133 -1.43 -8.00 26.74
CA SER A 133 -2.74 -8.47 26.28
C SER A 133 -2.76 -8.69 24.75
N GLY A 134 -2.93 -9.93 24.31
CA GLY A 134 -3.00 -10.29 22.89
C GLY A 134 -1.67 -10.75 22.26
N ALA A 135 -0.60 -10.85 23.05
CA ALA A 135 0.68 -11.43 22.63
C ALA A 135 0.71 -12.96 22.87
N HIS A 136 1.30 -13.68 21.93
CA HIS A 136 1.39 -15.14 21.91
C HIS A 136 2.84 -15.54 21.62
N VAL A 137 3.41 -16.49 22.37
CA VAL A 137 4.79 -16.93 22.14
C VAL A 137 4.81 -18.17 21.26
N LEU A 138 5.63 -18.11 20.19
CA LEU A 138 5.91 -19.25 19.34
C LEU A 138 7.27 -19.85 19.74
N ASP A 139 7.30 -21.16 19.97
CA ASP A 139 8.54 -21.89 20.28
C ASP A 139 9.39 -22.03 19.01
N HIS A 140 10.16 -20.98 18.72
CA HIS A 140 11.06 -20.91 17.57
C HIS A 140 12.38 -20.25 17.99
N PRO A 141 13.54 -20.85 17.67
CA PRO A 141 14.85 -20.40 18.18
C PRO A 141 15.36 -19.09 17.54
N VAL A 142 14.89 -18.76 16.34
CA VAL A 142 15.23 -17.49 15.66
C VAL A 142 14.41 -16.34 16.26
N PRO A 143 15.02 -15.20 16.64
CA PRO A 143 14.29 -14.01 17.11
C PRO A 143 13.43 -13.44 15.97
N VAL A 144 12.13 -13.68 16.03
CA VAL A 144 11.16 -13.16 15.07
C VAL A 144 9.98 -12.66 15.88
N ALA A 145 9.69 -11.37 15.77
CA ALA A 145 8.39 -10.83 16.15
C ALA A 145 7.62 -10.50 14.85
N TYR A 146 6.37 -10.90 14.76
CA TYR A 146 5.50 -10.47 13.67
C TYR A 146 4.04 -10.38 14.12
N CYS A 147 3.32 -9.39 13.61
CA CYS A 147 1.89 -9.24 13.83
C CYS A 147 1.03 -9.98 12.83
N LEU A 148 -0.07 -10.52 13.35
CA LEU A 148 -1.19 -11.03 12.56
C LEU A 148 -2.37 -10.05 12.65
N PRO A 149 -2.68 -9.32 11.57
CA PRO A 149 -3.81 -8.41 11.51
C PRO A 149 -5.16 -9.14 11.50
N GLY A 150 -6.15 -8.51 12.13
CA GLY A 150 -7.53 -9.01 12.27
C GLY A 150 -8.29 -8.35 13.43
N PRO A 151 -9.61 -8.62 13.60
CA PRO A 151 -10.45 -8.03 14.66
C PRO A 151 -9.98 -8.34 16.09
N ARG A 152 -9.09 -9.32 16.25
CA ARG A 152 -8.25 -9.53 17.45
C ARG A 152 -6.82 -9.70 16.97
N SER A 153 -6.16 -8.58 16.73
CA SER A 153 -4.79 -8.57 16.24
C SER A 153 -3.86 -9.21 17.26
N ARG A 154 -2.95 -10.09 16.84
CA ARG A 154 -2.08 -10.85 17.73
C ARG A 154 -0.63 -10.70 17.36
N LEU A 155 0.17 -10.45 18.38
CA LEU A 155 1.60 -10.27 18.29
C LEU A 155 2.26 -11.61 18.58
N VAL A 156 2.98 -12.17 17.60
CA VAL A 156 3.74 -13.40 17.80
C VAL A 156 5.18 -13.01 18.05
N VAL A 157 5.70 -13.33 19.23
CA VAL A 157 7.12 -13.15 19.57
C VAL A 157 7.73 -14.54 19.69
N SER A 158 8.84 -14.80 19.00
CA SER A 158 9.52 -16.08 19.15
C SER A 158 10.22 -16.19 20.50
N ALA A 159 10.34 -17.41 21.02
CA ALA A 159 11.11 -17.69 22.23
C ALA A 159 12.57 -17.18 22.13
N GLY A 160 13.16 -17.21 20.93
CA GLY A 160 14.47 -16.61 20.67
C GLY A 160 14.50 -15.11 20.89
N ALA A 161 13.47 -14.36 20.47
CA ALA A 161 13.39 -12.91 20.68
C ALA A 161 13.20 -12.57 22.16
N VAL A 162 12.38 -13.35 22.87
CA VAL A 162 12.19 -13.20 24.32
C VAL A 162 13.47 -13.48 25.11
N SER A 163 14.31 -14.43 24.68
CA SER A 163 15.52 -14.82 25.41
C SER A 163 16.75 -13.98 25.07
N THR A 164 16.76 -13.29 23.93
CA THR A 164 17.91 -12.46 23.50
C THR A 164 17.69 -10.95 23.63
N LEU A 165 16.44 -10.47 23.54
CA LEU A 165 16.16 -9.03 23.65
C LEU A 165 15.98 -8.61 25.11
N ALA A 166 16.52 -7.45 25.46
CA ALA A 166 16.16 -6.80 26.71
C ALA A 166 14.67 -6.42 26.71
N GLN A 167 14.07 -6.27 27.90
CA GLN A 167 12.65 -5.94 28.02
C GLN A 167 12.28 -4.64 27.26
N SER A 168 13.14 -3.62 27.31
CA SER A 168 12.94 -2.36 26.58
C SER A 168 12.99 -2.54 25.05
N GLU A 169 13.84 -3.43 24.56
CA GLU A 169 13.93 -3.74 23.13
C GLU A 169 12.72 -4.54 22.67
N LEU A 170 12.26 -5.49 23.48
CA LEU A 170 11.03 -6.22 23.24
C LEU A 170 9.85 -5.24 23.16
N ASP A 171 9.70 -4.33 24.12
CA ASP A 171 8.63 -3.33 24.13
C ASP A 171 8.64 -2.43 22.89
N ALA A 172 9.83 -2.08 22.38
CA ALA A 172 9.98 -1.33 21.14
C ALA A 172 9.52 -2.11 19.90
N VAL A 173 9.90 -3.39 19.79
CA VAL A 173 9.41 -4.28 18.74
C VAL A 173 7.88 -4.41 18.83
N LEU A 174 7.33 -4.57 20.04
CA LEU A 174 5.88 -4.66 20.24
C LEU A 174 5.17 -3.36 19.82
N ALA A 175 5.77 -2.20 20.07
CA ALA A 175 5.21 -0.91 19.67
C ALA A 175 5.16 -0.76 18.13
N HIS A 176 6.23 -1.13 17.44
CA HIS A 176 6.29 -1.15 15.96
C HIS A 176 5.22 -2.07 15.36
N GLU A 177 5.15 -3.28 15.90
CA GLU A 177 4.18 -4.29 15.50
C GLU A 177 2.73 -3.87 15.78
N ARG A 178 2.46 -3.24 16.94
CA ARG A 178 1.15 -2.62 17.24
C ARG A 178 0.81 -1.48 16.27
N ALA A 179 1.79 -0.72 15.79
CA ALA A 179 1.56 0.36 14.83
C ALA A 179 0.98 -0.18 13.51
N HIS A 180 1.52 -1.29 12.98
CA HIS A 180 0.97 -1.94 11.78
C HIS A 180 -0.51 -2.32 11.92
N LEU A 181 -0.89 -2.78 13.10
CA LEU A 181 -2.26 -3.19 13.41
C LEU A 181 -3.20 -1.99 13.55
N ARG A 182 -2.78 -0.97 14.30
CA ARG A 182 -3.58 0.24 14.54
C ARG A 182 -3.83 1.02 13.25
N GLU A 183 -2.81 1.14 12.40
CA GLU A 183 -2.89 1.88 11.14
C GLU A 183 -3.31 1.01 9.95
N ARG A 184 -3.61 -0.28 10.19
CA ARG A 184 -4.08 -1.24 9.16
C ARG A 184 -3.20 -1.22 7.91
N HIS A 185 -1.89 -1.22 8.10
CA HIS A 185 -0.90 -1.18 7.03
C HIS A 185 -1.08 -2.31 6.00
N ASP A 186 -1.68 -3.42 6.41
CA ASP A 186 -2.08 -4.52 5.53
C ASP A 186 -3.14 -4.11 4.50
N VAL A 187 -4.12 -3.27 4.86
CA VAL A 187 -5.13 -2.77 3.93
C VAL A 187 -4.51 -1.75 2.97
N VAL A 188 -3.64 -0.88 3.49
CA VAL A 188 -2.95 0.17 2.70
C VAL A 188 -2.12 -0.45 1.57
N VAL A 189 -1.44 -1.57 1.82
CA VAL A 189 -0.53 -2.19 0.84
C VAL A 189 -1.25 -3.05 -0.21
N LEU A 190 -2.46 -3.56 0.07
CA LEU A 190 -3.18 -4.51 -0.79
C LEU A 190 -3.34 -4.06 -2.25
N PRO A 191 -3.75 -2.81 -2.56
CA PRO A 191 -3.86 -2.34 -3.94
C PRO A 191 -2.53 -2.42 -4.69
N PHE A 192 -1.42 -2.10 -4.02
CA PHE A 192 -0.07 -2.12 -4.61
C PHE A 192 0.46 -3.53 -4.83
N VAL A 193 0.11 -4.47 -3.94
CA VAL A 193 0.40 -5.90 -4.17
C VAL A 193 -0.38 -6.42 -5.37
N ALA A 194 -1.66 -6.04 -5.50
CA ALA A 194 -2.47 -6.42 -6.65
C ALA A 194 -1.92 -5.83 -7.96
N TRP A 195 -1.54 -4.55 -7.97
CA TRP A 195 -0.89 -3.93 -9.13
C TRP A 195 0.45 -4.56 -9.48
N GLY A 196 1.28 -4.89 -8.48
CA GLY A 196 2.53 -5.60 -8.70
C GLY A 196 2.33 -6.98 -9.34
N ALA A 197 1.25 -7.67 -8.99
CA ALA A 197 0.90 -8.96 -9.58
C ALA A 197 0.36 -8.84 -11.03
N THR A 198 -0.41 -7.78 -11.34
CA THR A 198 -1.04 -7.63 -12.66
C THR A 198 -0.16 -6.92 -13.69
N ALA A 199 0.76 -6.04 -13.26
CA ALA A 199 1.54 -5.21 -14.17
C ALA A 199 3.04 -5.17 -13.79
N ARG A 200 3.60 -6.34 -13.45
CA ARG A 200 5.02 -6.52 -13.07
C ARG A 200 6.02 -6.00 -14.10
N TRP A 201 5.63 -5.86 -15.36
CA TRP A 201 6.48 -5.34 -16.44
C TRP A 201 6.60 -3.82 -16.44
N VAL A 202 5.72 -3.09 -15.74
CA VAL A 202 5.78 -1.62 -15.66
C VAL A 202 6.74 -1.19 -14.55
N PRO A 203 7.88 -0.54 -14.86
CA PRO A 203 8.87 -0.19 -13.84
C PRO A 203 8.33 0.76 -12.76
N GLY A 204 7.47 1.71 -13.13
CA GLY A 204 6.83 2.64 -12.20
C GLY A 204 5.99 1.93 -11.15
N MET A 205 5.21 0.92 -11.54
CA MET A 205 4.34 0.17 -10.62
C MET A 205 5.17 -0.70 -9.66
N ARG A 206 6.27 -1.29 -10.12
CA ARG A 206 7.24 -1.98 -9.24
C ARG A 206 7.95 -1.03 -8.27
N ALA A 207 8.24 0.19 -8.71
CA ALA A 207 8.81 1.23 -7.86
C ALA A 207 7.79 1.68 -6.79
N ALA A 208 6.54 1.88 -7.18
CA ALA A 208 5.44 2.22 -6.28
C ALA A 208 5.25 1.18 -5.16
N GLN A 209 5.21 -0.12 -5.50
CA GLN A 209 5.07 -1.18 -4.50
C GLN A 209 6.21 -1.15 -3.47
N ARG A 210 7.47 -0.99 -3.93
CA ARG A 210 8.64 -0.92 -3.04
C ARG A 210 8.64 0.35 -2.19
N ALA A 211 8.26 1.49 -2.78
CA ALA A 211 8.17 2.76 -2.07
C ALA A 211 7.10 2.72 -0.98
N VAL A 212 5.88 2.22 -1.29
CA VAL A 212 4.80 2.09 -0.31
C VAL A 212 5.18 1.15 0.83
N ALA A 213 5.79 -0.01 0.54
CA ALA A 213 6.27 -0.92 1.58
C ALA A 213 7.29 -0.22 2.50
N ARG A 214 8.26 0.51 1.94
CA ARG A 214 9.23 1.28 2.71
C ARG A 214 8.58 2.37 3.58
N LEU A 215 7.63 3.12 3.03
CA LEU A 215 6.93 4.19 3.76
C LEU A 215 6.07 3.66 4.91
N ILE A 216 5.49 2.47 4.74
CA ILE A 216 4.76 1.75 5.80
C ILE A 216 5.68 1.41 6.98
N GLU A 217 6.88 0.87 6.71
CA GLU A 217 7.87 0.59 7.75
C GLU A 217 8.32 1.86 8.46
N MET A 218 8.66 2.91 7.70
CA MET A 218 9.02 4.22 8.26
C MET A 218 7.91 4.79 9.14
N ARG A 219 6.64 4.64 8.72
CA ARG A 219 5.50 5.09 9.53
C ARG A 219 5.35 4.29 10.82
N ALA A 220 5.52 2.97 10.76
CA ALA A 220 5.48 2.13 11.95
C ALA A 220 6.63 2.48 12.92
N ASP A 221 7.82 2.78 12.40
CA ASP A 221 8.96 3.28 13.20
C ASP A 221 8.66 4.63 13.86
N ASP A 222 8.12 5.59 13.10
CA ASP A 222 7.78 6.92 13.63
C ASP A 222 6.75 6.81 14.78
N VAL A 223 5.78 5.88 14.68
CA VAL A 223 4.80 5.61 15.74
C VAL A 223 5.46 4.95 16.95
N ALA A 224 6.28 3.92 16.72
CA ALA A 224 6.96 3.20 17.79
C ALA A 224 7.94 4.11 18.56
N ALA A 225 8.73 4.90 17.84
CA ALA A 225 9.66 5.87 18.43
C ALA A 225 8.93 6.92 19.28
N GLY A 226 7.72 7.33 18.87
CA GLY A 226 6.86 8.20 19.68
C GLY A 226 6.30 7.55 20.95
N GLU A 227 6.19 6.23 21.00
CA GLU A 227 5.70 5.47 22.16
C GLU A 227 6.81 5.09 23.15
N VAL A 228 7.94 4.59 22.64
CA VAL A 228 9.00 4.00 23.49
C VAL A 228 10.31 4.79 23.48
N GLY A 229 10.46 5.79 22.61
CA GLY A 229 11.70 6.53 22.39
C GLY A 229 12.52 6.01 21.21
N SER A 230 13.21 6.93 20.51
CA SER A 230 14.03 6.59 19.34
C SER A 230 15.24 5.73 19.68
N ALA A 231 15.85 5.92 20.85
CA ALA A 231 17.05 5.19 21.24
C ALA A 231 16.74 3.70 21.52
N GLU A 232 15.61 3.45 22.18
CA GLU A 232 15.08 2.13 22.51
C GLU A 232 14.71 1.37 21.22
N LEU A 233 14.03 2.04 20.28
CA LEU A 233 13.73 1.47 18.97
C LEU A 233 14.99 1.17 18.16
N ALA A 234 15.95 2.09 18.12
CA ALA A 234 17.23 1.89 17.44
C ALA A 234 18.03 0.72 18.04
N GLY A 235 18.04 0.59 19.38
CA GLY A 235 18.63 -0.55 20.08
C GLY A 235 17.98 -1.87 19.66
N ALA A 236 16.65 -1.93 19.70
CA ALA A 236 15.90 -3.11 19.29
C ALA A 236 16.18 -3.52 17.84
N LEU A 237 16.18 -2.57 16.91
CA LEU A 237 16.48 -2.84 15.50
C LEU A 237 17.91 -3.35 15.30
N ARG A 238 18.90 -2.83 16.03
CA ARG A 238 20.28 -3.32 16.00
C ARG A 238 20.38 -4.76 16.51
N SER A 239 19.69 -5.07 17.61
CA SER A 239 19.68 -6.42 18.19
C SER A 239 18.99 -7.44 17.27
N VAL A 240 17.89 -7.04 16.62
CA VAL A 240 17.22 -7.86 15.59
C VAL A 240 18.10 -8.05 14.35
N ALA A 241 18.79 -6.99 13.90
CA ALA A 241 19.69 -7.05 12.75
C ALA A 241 20.91 -7.96 13.02
N GLY A 242 21.52 -7.87 14.20
CA GLY A 242 22.64 -8.72 14.61
C GLY A 242 22.29 -10.20 14.68
N GLY A 243 21.04 -10.54 15.05
CA GLY A 243 20.52 -11.90 14.96
C GLY A 243 20.30 -12.37 13.51
N ALA A 244 19.94 -11.46 12.61
CA ALA A 244 19.69 -11.75 11.19
C ALA A 244 20.97 -11.85 10.34
N GLU A 245 22.08 -11.19 10.72
CA GLU A 245 23.36 -11.29 9.98
C GLU A 245 23.97 -12.71 9.96
N SER A 246 23.60 -13.55 10.93
CA SER A 246 23.93 -14.99 10.90
C SER A 246 23.16 -15.78 9.82
N ALA A 247 22.11 -15.19 9.23
CA ALA A 247 21.33 -15.73 8.13
C ALA A 247 21.44 -14.77 6.92
N ALA A 248 22.44 -14.99 6.06
CA ALA A 248 22.82 -14.14 4.92
C ALA A 248 21.65 -13.54 4.08
N LEU A 249 21.10 -12.39 4.48
CA LEU A 249 20.01 -11.67 3.81
C LEU A 249 20.36 -10.19 3.53
N THR A 250 21.20 -9.94 2.52
CA THR A 250 21.74 -8.62 2.16
C THR A 250 20.71 -7.53 1.86
N GLN A 251 19.56 -7.85 1.24
CA GLN A 251 18.52 -6.84 0.96
C GLN A 251 17.76 -6.41 2.22
N PHE A 252 17.56 -7.34 3.17
CA PHE A 252 16.93 -7.04 4.45
C PHE A 252 17.84 -6.11 5.27
N SER A 253 19.14 -6.40 5.33
CA SER A 253 20.16 -5.59 6.01
C SER A 253 20.24 -4.16 5.46
N ALA A 254 20.21 -3.96 4.13
CA ALA A 254 20.27 -2.62 3.53
C ALA A 254 19.04 -1.75 3.91
N SER A 255 17.84 -2.33 3.84
CA SER A 255 16.61 -1.63 4.24
C SER A 255 16.56 -1.32 5.74
N MET A 256 17.18 -2.17 6.57
CA MET A 256 17.27 -1.97 8.01
C MET A 256 18.25 -0.84 8.37
N GLY A 257 19.38 -0.76 7.67
CA GLY A 257 20.35 0.32 7.86
C GLY A 257 19.79 1.71 7.54
N GLU A 258 19.00 1.84 6.47
CA GLU A 258 18.31 3.10 6.13
C GLU A 258 17.33 3.54 7.22
N ARG A 259 16.57 2.59 7.79
CA ARG A 259 15.63 2.85 8.89
C ARG A 259 16.36 3.27 10.16
N LEU A 260 17.44 2.58 10.51
CA LEU A 260 18.24 2.90 11.69
C LEU A 260 18.84 4.31 11.60
N LEU A 261 19.46 4.64 10.46
CA LEU A 261 20.01 5.99 10.21
C LEU A 261 18.94 7.07 10.35
N ARG A 262 17.73 6.82 9.84
CA ARG A 262 16.60 7.75 9.96
C ARG A 262 16.13 7.92 11.40
N ILE A 263 16.10 6.87 12.21
CA ILE A 263 15.67 6.95 13.62
C ILE A 263 16.71 7.69 14.46
N GLU A 264 18.00 7.43 14.22
CA GLU A 264 19.11 8.08 14.93
C GLU A 264 19.31 9.53 14.49
N SER A 265 19.01 9.84 13.23
CA SER A 265 19.07 11.19 12.66
C SER A 265 17.76 11.53 11.95
N PRO A 266 16.70 11.89 12.71
CA PRO A 266 15.38 12.18 12.14
C PRO A 266 15.45 13.31 11.13
N PRO A 267 14.88 13.13 9.93
CA PRO A 267 14.90 14.18 8.93
C PRO A 267 14.01 15.35 9.37
N GLU A 268 14.40 16.58 9.00
CA GLU A 268 13.57 17.75 9.28
C GLU A 268 12.18 17.60 8.62
N PRO A 269 11.08 17.79 9.36
CA PRO A 269 9.74 17.70 8.79
C PRO A 269 9.55 18.67 7.62
N LEU A 270 8.67 18.31 6.68
CA LEU A 270 8.29 19.24 5.62
C LEU A 270 7.62 20.51 6.20
N PRO A 271 7.85 21.68 5.58
CA PRO A 271 7.14 22.89 5.97
C PRO A 271 5.63 22.69 5.79
N ARG A 272 4.83 23.34 6.64
CA ARG A 272 3.37 23.17 6.65
C ARG A 272 2.74 23.40 5.29
N SER A 273 3.22 24.40 4.53
CA SER A 273 2.77 24.68 3.17
C SER A 273 2.96 23.50 2.22
N ALA A 274 4.13 22.85 2.24
CA ALA A 274 4.38 21.66 1.43
C ALA A 274 3.49 20.48 1.85
N ARG A 275 3.26 20.29 3.15
CA ARG A 275 2.35 19.25 3.68
C ARG A 275 0.91 19.45 3.21
N PHE A 276 0.44 20.69 3.18
CA PHE A 276 -0.87 21.03 2.62
C PHE A 276 -0.91 20.86 1.10
N ALA A 277 0.15 21.27 0.39
CA ALA A 277 0.25 21.10 -1.06
C ALA A 277 0.19 19.62 -1.47
N VAL A 278 0.89 18.73 -0.77
CA VAL A 278 0.85 17.27 -1.03
C VAL A 278 -0.57 16.71 -0.85
N ARG A 279 -1.25 17.08 0.23
CA ARG A 279 -2.62 16.64 0.51
C ARG A 279 -3.62 17.23 -0.48
N GLY A 280 -3.46 18.50 -0.84
CA GLY A 280 -4.25 19.16 -1.89
C GLY A 280 -4.05 18.52 -3.27
N ALA A 281 -2.81 18.17 -3.62
CA ALA A 281 -2.50 17.45 -4.86
C ALA A 281 -3.15 16.06 -4.87
N ALA A 282 -3.14 15.33 -3.74
CA ALA A 282 -3.83 14.05 -3.62
C ALA A 282 -5.35 14.19 -3.84
N VAL A 283 -5.99 15.23 -3.27
CA VAL A 283 -7.41 15.50 -3.50
C VAL A 283 -7.66 15.85 -4.98
N ALA A 284 -6.86 16.74 -5.56
CA ALA A 284 -6.99 17.14 -6.97
C ALA A 284 -6.83 15.94 -7.92
N LEU A 285 -5.89 15.03 -7.65
CA LEU A 285 -5.68 13.82 -8.43
C LEU A 285 -6.91 12.93 -8.51
N VAL A 286 -7.73 12.87 -7.45
CA VAL A 286 -8.97 12.09 -7.46
C VAL A 286 -10.13 12.88 -8.08
N VAL A 287 -10.25 14.16 -7.74
CA VAL A 287 -11.36 15.01 -8.16
C VAL A 287 -11.33 15.29 -9.66
N VAL A 288 -10.18 15.65 -10.24
CA VAL A 288 -10.07 16.04 -11.66
C VAL A 288 -10.53 14.92 -12.61
N PRO A 289 -10.01 13.68 -12.56
CA PRO A 289 -10.49 12.62 -13.45
C PRO A 289 -11.95 12.24 -13.18
N THR A 290 -12.43 12.37 -11.94
CA THR A 290 -13.86 12.15 -11.63
C THR A 290 -14.73 13.18 -12.34
N LEU A 291 -14.35 14.47 -12.29
CA LEU A 291 -15.07 15.54 -13.00
C LEU A 291 -14.99 15.40 -14.52
N LEU A 292 -13.88 14.90 -15.06
CA LEU A 292 -13.73 14.63 -16.49
C LEU A 292 -14.61 13.47 -16.99
N LEU A 293 -15.08 12.60 -16.09
CA LEU A 293 -15.94 11.47 -16.42
C LEU A 293 -17.43 11.79 -16.37
N LEU A 294 -17.82 12.83 -15.63
CA LEU A 294 -19.20 13.29 -15.46
C LEU A 294 -19.63 14.18 -16.61
#